data_AF-A0A316HA20-F1
#
_entry.id   AF-A0A316HA20-F1
#
_cell.length_a   1.000
_cell.length_b   1.000
_cell.length_c   1.000
_cell.angle_alpha   90.00
_cell.angle_beta   90.00
_cell.angle_gamma   90.00
#
_symmetry.space_group_name_H-M   'P 1'
#
loop_
_entity.id
_entity.type
_entity.pdbx_description
1 polymer ?
#
loop_
_entity_poly.entity_id
_entity_poly.type
_entity_poly.pdbx_seq_one_letter_code
_entity_poly.pdbx_strand_id
1 'polypeptide(L)'
;MKSLHPVIDHGIKQGTGSFSGGTLVCACADRPVKVKITGDVAHNHACGCTKCWKPDGATFSVVAVTAHHNIEVLENSDKLAVVDPSALIQRHACQECGVHMYGPVERDHPFKGLDFIHPERFQESG
;
A
#
# COMPACT_ATOMS: atom_id res chain seq x y z
N MET A 1 8.38 -6.99 23.67
CA MET A 1 7.91 -5.62 23.43
C MET A 1 6.98 -5.68 22.22
N LYS A 2 5.74 -5.20 22.31
CA LYS A 2 4.81 -5.22 21.15
C LYS A 2 5.16 -4.05 20.24
N SER A 3 5.53 -4.34 18.98
CA SER A 3 5.76 -3.34 17.93
C SER A 3 4.43 -2.74 17.48
N LEU A 4 4.36 -1.41 17.36
CA LEU A 4 3.22 -0.76 16.71
C LEU A 4 3.31 -0.99 15.22
N HIS A 5 4.43 -0.57 14.64
CA HIS A 5 4.80 -0.79 13.25
C HIS A 5 6.30 -0.43 13.06
N PRO A 6 7.10 -1.21 12.30
CA PRO A 6 8.53 -0.95 12.15
C PRO A 6 8.89 0.49 11.73
N VAL A 7 8.08 1.11 10.87
CA VAL A 7 8.31 2.47 10.36
C VAL A 7 7.94 3.61 11.32
N ILE A 8 7.30 3.33 12.46
CA ILE A 8 6.92 4.35 13.46
C ILE A 8 7.44 4.05 14.87
N ASP A 9 7.94 2.83 15.12
CA ASP A 9 8.46 2.42 16.43
C ASP A 9 9.62 3.31 16.91
N HIS A 10 10.32 3.98 15.99
CA HIS A 10 11.44 4.88 16.27
C HIS A 10 11.13 6.35 15.97
N GLY A 11 9.85 6.71 15.92
CA GLY A 11 9.37 8.05 15.57
C GLY A 11 8.87 8.15 14.14
N ILE A 12 8.19 9.25 13.83
CA ILE A 12 7.56 9.48 12.54
C ILE A 12 8.53 10.25 11.64
N LYS A 13 8.91 9.67 10.50
CA LYS A 13 9.68 10.36 9.46
C LYS A 13 8.78 11.38 8.75
N GLN A 14 9.23 12.63 8.70
CA GLN A 14 8.54 13.65 7.92
C GLN A 14 8.75 13.41 6.42
N GLY A 15 7.66 13.55 5.66
CA GLY A 15 7.74 13.59 4.21
C GLY A 15 8.45 14.86 3.73
N THR A 16 9.00 14.79 2.53
CA THR A 16 9.72 15.88 1.86
C THR A 16 8.80 17.01 1.38
N GLY A 17 7.51 16.72 1.22
CA GLY A 17 6.52 17.66 0.67
C GLY A 17 6.65 17.91 -0.83
N SER A 18 7.61 17.24 -1.49
CA SER A 18 7.86 17.32 -2.92
C SER A 18 8.13 15.95 -3.52
N PHE A 19 7.61 14.89 -2.90
CA PHE A 19 7.80 13.53 -3.39
C PHE A 19 7.10 13.36 -4.73
N SER A 20 7.85 12.93 -5.75
CA SER A 20 7.35 12.78 -7.12
C SER A 20 6.70 11.41 -7.39
N GLY A 21 6.59 10.57 -6.36
CA GLY A 21 6.20 9.18 -6.49
C GLY A 21 7.38 8.23 -6.61
N GLY A 22 7.07 6.96 -6.81
CA GLY A 22 8.04 5.87 -6.79
C GLY A 22 7.42 4.53 -7.13
N THR A 23 8.13 3.45 -6.82
CA THR A 23 7.73 2.08 -7.11
C THR A 23 7.52 1.32 -5.81
N LEU A 24 6.29 0.83 -5.61
CA LEU A 24 5.98 -0.17 -4.60
C LEU A 24 6.41 -1.55 -5.08
N VAL A 25 7.06 -2.31 -4.21
CA VAL A 25 7.52 -3.68 -4.53
C VAL A 25 7.01 -4.66 -3.48
N CYS A 26 6.48 -5.81 -3.90
CA CYS A 26 6.05 -6.86 -2.96
C CYS A 26 7.27 -7.54 -2.28
N ALA A 27 7.02 -8.51 -1.38
CA ALA A 27 8.09 -9.18 -0.62
C ALA A 27 8.68 -10.43 -1.30
N CYS A 28 8.33 -10.72 -2.56
CA CYS A 28 8.92 -11.86 -3.26
C CYS A 28 10.40 -11.58 -3.61
N ALA A 29 11.27 -12.56 -3.39
CA ALA A 29 12.68 -12.47 -3.78
C ALA A 29 12.88 -12.63 -5.30
N ASP A 30 12.05 -13.44 -5.94
CA ASP A 30 12.00 -13.62 -7.39
C ASP A 30 10.67 -13.12 -7.96
N ARG A 31 10.72 -12.54 -9.17
CA ARG A 31 9.59 -11.94 -9.88
C ARG A 31 8.65 -11.14 -8.96
N PRO A 32 9.13 -10.08 -8.30
CA PRO A 32 8.28 -9.28 -7.43
C PRO A 32 7.24 -8.51 -8.24
N VAL A 33 6.05 -8.33 -7.66
CA VAL A 33 5.07 -7.38 -8.19
C VAL A 33 5.64 -5.98 -8.00
N LYS A 34 5.62 -5.18 -9.06
CA LYS A 34 6.00 -3.76 -9.01
C LYS A 34 4.85 -2.88 -9.44
N VAL A 35 4.53 -1.88 -8.63
CA VAL A 35 3.46 -0.92 -8.91
C VAL A 35 4.05 0.48 -8.80
N LYS A 36 4.02 1.22 -9.89
CA LYS A 36 4.41 2.62 -9.93
C LYS A 36 3.28 3.49 -9.42
N ILE A 37 3.66 4.48 -8.64
CA ILE A 37 2.80 5.53 -8.11
C ILE A 37 3.38 6.86 -8.58
N THR A 38 2.58 7.66 -9.27
CA THR A 38 2.99 9.00 -9.71
C THR A 38 2.53 10.07 -8.71
N GLY A 39 3.43 10.96 -8.31
CA GLY A 39 3.15 12.03 -7.34
C GLY A 39 3.13 11.58 -5.88
N ASP A 40 2.82 12.53 -4.99
CA ASP A 40 2.82 12.30 -3.55
C ASP A 40 1.60 11.49 -3.08
N VAL A 41 1.64 11.06 -1.83
CA VAL A 41 0.56 10.38 -1.13
C VAL A 41 -0.06 11.29 -0.08
N ALA A 42 -1.35 11.11 0.18
CA ALA A 42 -2.06 11.88 1.18
C ALA A 42 -2.56 10.99 2.33
N HIS A 43 -2.86 11.64 3.46
CA HIS A 43 -3.52 11.02 4.61
C HIS A 43 -2.85 9.73 5.11
N ASN A 44 -1.51 9.67 5.13
CA ASN A 44 -0.78 8.53 5.66
C ASN A 44 -1.05 8.37 7.17
N HIS A 45 -1.44 7.17 7.60
CA HIS A 45 -1.81 6.91 9.00
C HIS A 45 -1.59 5.46 9.41
N ALA A 46 -1.43 5.26 10.72
CA ALA A 46 -1.50 3.93 11.32
C ALA A 46 -2.97 3.46 11.41
N CYS A 47 -3.26 2.27 10.87
CA CYS A 47 -4.61 1.71 10.82
C CYS A 47 -4.68 0.39 11.60
N GLY A 48 -5.56 0.34 12.59
CA GLY A 48 -5.77 -0.84 13.46
C GLY A 48 -6.79 -1.85 12.93
N CYS A 49 -7.42 -1.60 11.77
CA CYS A 49 -8.43 -2.52 11.26
C CYS A 49 -7.83 -3.88 10.89
N THR A 50 -8.66 -4.93 10.90
CA THR A 50 -8.22 -6.29 10.58
C THR A 50 -8.00 -6.54 9.08
N LYS A 51 -8.47 -5.65 8.21
CA LYS A 51 -8.51 -5.87 6.75
C LYS A 51 -7.27 -5.37 6.01
N CYS A 52 -6.51 -4.42 6.56
CA CYS A 52 -5.28 -3.92 5.94
C CYS A 52 -4.10 -4.84 6.25
N TRP A 53 -3.22 -5.02 5.25
CA TRP A 53 -1.99 -5.78 5.40
C TRP A 53 -1.08 -5.14 6.46
N LYS A 54 -0.36 -5.99 7.19
CA LYS A 54 0.61 -5.59 8.22
C LYS A 54 1.85 -6.42 8.01
N PRO A 55 3.06 -5.86 8.16
CA PRO A 55 4.26 -6.68 8.23
C PRO A 55 4.20 -7.59 9.46
N ASP A 56 4.91 -8.72 9.39
CA ASP A 56 4.92 -9.70 10.47
C ASP A 56 5.35 -9.06 11.81
N GLY A 57 4.57 -9.34 12.85
CA GLY A 57 4.81 -8.81 14.20
C GLY A 57 4.30 -7.39 14.47
N ALA A 58 3.78 -6.67 13.47
CA ALA A 58 3.20 -5.33 13.67
C ALA A 58 1.75 -5.38 14.16
N THR A 59 1.39 -4.48 15.08
CA THR A 59 0.02 -4.34 15.59
C THR A 59 -0.86 -3.51 14.64
N PHE A 60 -0.28 -2.48 14.02
CA PHE A 60 -0.96 -1.59 13.07
C PHE A 60 -0.50 -1.90 11.66
N SER A 61 -1.25 -1.40 10.68
CA SER A 61 -0.80 -1.20 9.29
C SER A 61 -0.40 0.26 9.13
N VAL A 62 0.50 0.60 8.21
CA VAL A 62 0.64 1.99 7.73
C VAL A 62 0.10 2.07 6.31
N VAL A 63 -0.85 2.98 6.10
CA VAL A 63 -1.60 3.09 4.83
C VAL A 63 -1.82 4.56 4.49
N ALA A 64 -1.67 4.88 3.20
CA ALA A 64 -1.94 6.19 2.64
C ALA A 64 -2.89 6.06 1.44
N VAL A 65 -3.32 7.20 0.90
CA VAL A 65 -4.16 7.26 -0.29
C VAL A 65 -3.49 8.06 -1.40
N THR A 66 -3.77 7.66 -2.64
CA THR A 66 -3.44 8.42 -3.86
C THR A 66 -4.57 8.27 -4.85
N ALA A 67 -4.59 9.07 -5.92
CA ALA A 67 -5.61 8.96 -6.94
C ALA A 67 -5.41 7.69 -7.78
N HIS A 68 -6.49 7.03 -8.19
CA HIS A 68 -6.44 5.79 -8.96
C HIS A 68 -5.62 5.94 -10.26
N HIS A 69 -5.73 7.09 -10.93
CA HIS A 69 -4.98 7.36 -12.16
C HIS A 69 -3.46 7.48 -11.97
N ASN A 70 -2.98 7.55 -10.72
CA ASN A 70 -1.55 7.56 -10.41
C ASN A 70 -0.95 6.14 -10.32
N ILE A 71 -1.80 5.10 -10.32
CA ILE A 71 -1.40 3.71 -10.16
C ILE A 71 -1.13 3.06 -11.52
N GLU A 72 0.04 2.45 -11.67
CA GLU A 72 0.41 1.68 -12.85
C GLU A 72 1.12 0.38 -12.42
N VAL A 73 0.54 -0.79 -12.69
CA VAL A 73 1.22 -2.07 -12.42
C VAL A 73 2.27 -2.31 -13.51
N LEU A 74 3.55 -2.30 -13.12
CA LEU A 74 4.68 -2.41 -14.05
C LEU A 74 5.06 -3.86 -14.35
N GLU A 75 5.11 -4.72 -13.32
CA GLU A 75 5.64 -6.07 -13.44
C GLU A 75 4.82 -7.09 -12.64
N ASN A 76 4.70 -8.29 -13.20
CA ASN A 76 4.12 -9.49 -12.58
C ASN A 76 2.68 -9.33 -12.07
N SER A 77 1.83 -8.65 -12.84
CA SER A 77 0.41 -8.48 -12.51
C SER A 77 -0.36 -9.80 -12.43
N ASP A 78 0.14 -10.86 -13.07
CA ASP A 78 -0.37 -12.23 -12.98
C ASP A 78 -0.38 -12.77 -11.55
N LYS A 79 0.46 -12.22 -10.65
CA LYS A 79 0.53 -12.60 -9.24
C LYS A 79 -0.45 -11.84 -8.34
N LEU A 80 -1.23 -10.90 -8.88
CA LEU A 80 -2.17 -10.10 -8.09
C LEU A 80 -3.56 -10.71 -8.08
N ALA A 81 -4.14 -10.82 -6.90
CA ALA A 81 -5.54 -11.20 -6.71
C ALA A 81 -6.25 -10.30 -5.71
N VAL A 82 -7.55 -10.10 -5.93
CA VAL A 82 -8.41 -9.42 -4.97
C VAL A 82 -8.64 -10.34 -3.77
N VAL A 83 -8.34 -9.84 -2.57
CA VAL A 83 -8.46 -10.60 -1.31
C VAL A 83 -9.92 -10.92 -0.96
N ASP A 84 -10.81 -9.94 -1.13
CA ASP A 84 -12.25 -10.07 -0.83
C ASP A 84 -13.05 -9.23 -1.84
N PRO A 85 -13.66 -9.87 -2.87
CA PRO A 85 -14.46 -9.18 -3.87
C PRO A 85 -15.71 -8.48 -3.30
N SER A 86 -16.16 -8.82 -2.10
CA SER A 86 -17.31 -8.16 -1.47
C SER A 86 -16.94 -6.84 -0.78
N ALA A 87 -15.65 -6.64 -0.47
CA ALA A 87 -15.16 -5.45 0.25
C ALA A 87 -15.32 -4.16 -0.56
N LEU A 88 -15.47 -3.02 0.12
CA LEU A 88 -15.49 -1.73 -0.57
C LEU A 88 -14.16 -1.43 -1.25
N ILE A 89 -13.08 -1.57 -0.49
CA ILE A 89 -11.69 -1.46 -0.97
C ILE A 89 -11.28 -2.84 -1.47
N GLN A 90 -11.10 -2.97 -2.78
CA GLN A 90 -10.72 -4.21 -3.46
C GLN A 90 -9.21 -4.44 -3.34
N ARG A 91 -8.75 -4.96 -2.21
CA ARG A 91 -7.30 -5.07 -1.94
C ARG A 91 -6.66 -6.07 -2.92
N HIS A 92 -5.81 -5.59 -3.82
CA HIS A 92 -5.00 -6.41 -4.71
C HIS A 92 -3.73 -6.85 -3.97
N ALA A 93 -3.64 -8.14 -3.66
CA ALA A 93 -2.53 -8.73 -2.94
C ALA A 93 -1.72 -9.64 -3.85
N CYS A 94 -0.40 -9.68 -3.63
CA CYS A 94 0.46 -10.68 -4.23
C CYS A 94 0.12 -12.06 -3.64
N GLN A 95 -0.27 -13.01 -4.47
CA GLN A 95 -0.70 -14.34 -4.04
C GLN A 95 0.42 -15.17 -3.39
N GLU A 96 1.68 -14.87 -3.68
CA GLU A 96 2.82 -15.61 -3.15
C GLU A 96 3.27 -15.11 -1.77
N CYS A 97 3.41 -13.79 -1.60
CA CYS A 97 3.93 -13.21 -0.35
C CYS A 97 2.87 -12.53 0.52
N GLY A 98 1.62 -12.44 0.06
CA GLY A 98 0.50 -11.86 0.79
C GLY A 98 0.51 -10.34 0.92
N VAL A 99 1.56 -9.64 0.46
CA VAL A 99 1.62 -8.17 0.52
C VAL A 99 0.52 -7.57 -0.35
N HIS A 100 -0.27 -6.68 0.25
CA HIS A 100 -1.24 -5.86 -0.49
C HIS A 100 -0.47 -4.76 -1.23
N MET A 101 -0.68 -4.66 -2.55
CA MET A 101 0.04 -3.71 -3.40
C MET A 101 -0.73 -2.41 -3.58
N TYR A 102 -2.04 -2.50 -3.83
CA TYR A 102 -2.94 -1.35 -3.89
C TYR A 102 -4.39 -1.81 -3.65
N GLY A 103 -5.29 -0.88 -3.36
CA GLY A 103 -6.70 -1.17 -3.12
C GLY A 103 -7.60 -0.05 -3.64
N PRO A 104 -8.16 -0.17 -4.86
CA PRO A 104 -9.04 0.83 -5.43
C PRO A 104 -10.41 0.80 -4.76
N VAL A 105 -11.08 1.95 -4.83
CA VAL A 105 -12.51 2.10 -4.56
C VAL A 105 -13.19 2.56 -5.85
N GLU A 106 -13.93 1.66 -6.48
CA GLU A 106 -14.61 1.93 -7.77
C GLU A 106 -16.12 2.17 -7.61
N ARG A 107 -16.72 1.58 -6.56
CA ARG A 107 -18.14 1.74 -6.25
C ARG A 107 -18.44 3.15 -5.77
N ASP A 108 -19.70 3.56 -5.89
CA ASP A 108 -20.15 4.86 -5.40
C ASP A 108 -19.92 4.97 -3.89
N HIS A 109 -18.97 5.85 -3.52
CA HIS A 109 -18.47 6.03 -2.16
C HIS A 109 -17.64 7.33 -2.09
N PRO A 110 -17.53 8.00 -0.93
CA PRO A 110 -16.67 9.18 -0.76
C PRO A 110 -15.18 9.02 -1.13
N PHE A 111 -14.69 7.77 -1.23
CA PHE A 111 -13.31 7.47 -1.63
C PHE A 111 -13.20 6.99 -3.07
N LYS A 112 -14.27 7.04 -3.85
CA LYS A 112 -14.26 6.60 -5.24
C LYS A 112 -13.17 7.34 -6.03
N GLY A 113 -12.38 6.59 -6.79
CA GLY A 113 -11.25 7.13 -7.55
C GLY A 113 -9.97 7.33 -6.71
N LEU A 114 -9.97 6.89 -5.44
CA LEU A 114 -8.77 6.77 -4.62
C LEU A 114 -8.36 5.31 -4.46
N ASP A 115 -7.05 5.12 -4.36
CA ASP A 115 -6.41 3.84 -4.09
C ASP A 115 -5.66 3.92 -2.76
N PHE A 116 -5.80 2.86 -1.97
CA PHE A 116 -5.09 2.69 -0.71
C PHE A 116 -3.81 1.89 -0.96
N ILE A 117 -2.67 2.42 -0.49
CA ILE A 117 -1.35 1.80 -0.64
C ILE A 117 -0.58 1.79 0.68
N HIS A 118 0.44 0.95 0.78
CA HIS A 118 1.34 0.86 1.94
C HIS A 118 2.68 1.54 1.63
N PRO A 119 2.92 2.80 2.06
CA PRO A 119 4.09 3.57 1.64
C PRO A 119 5.43 2.94 2.03
N GLU A 120 5.45 2.11 3.08
CA GLU A 120 6.63 1.34 3.46
C GLU A 120 7.14 0.36 2.38
N ARG A 121 6.35 0.12 1.32
CA ARG A 121 6.74 -0.71 0.18
C ARG A 121 7.40 0.07 -0.94
N PHE A 122 7.49 1.40 -0.86
CA PHE A 122 8.28 2.20 -1.80
C PHE A 122 9.77 1.82 -1.73
N GLN A 123 10.43 1.73 -2.88
CA GLN A 123 11.89 1.62 -2.94
C GLN A 123 12.56 2.98 -2.72
N GLU A 124 11.89 4.03 -3.17
CA GLU A 124 12.32 5.41 -3.07
C GLU A 124 11.96 6.00 -1.71
N SER A 125 12.77 6.94 -1.25
CA SER A 125 12.49 7.74 -0.07
C SER A 125 12.01 9.12 -0.49
N GLY A 126 11.03 9.65 0.24
CA GLY A 126 10.53 11.01 0.11
C GLY A 126 9.57 11.36 1.22
#